data_AF-A0A7V4T4S8-F1
#
_entry.id   AF-A0A7V4T4S8-F1
#
_cell.length_a   1.000
_cell.length_b   1.000
_cell.length_c   1.000
_cell.angle_alpha   90.00
_cell.angle_beta   90.00
_cell.angle_gamma   90.00
#
_symmetry.space_group_name_H-M   'P 1'
#
loop_
_entity.id
_entity.type
_entity.pdbx_description
1 polymer ?
#
loop_
_entity_poly.entity_id
_entity_poly.type
_entity_poly.pdbx_seq_one_letter_code
_entity_poly.pdbx_strand_id
1 'polypeptide(L)'
;MVRKLSRRRVLSGGGIALAVSALAACGGSAPEASPTLPVATLPAAAPTATTVPPTMAAAGAATAASPTSEVQAPTAVLPTVPPAPATAPAANTAAPTSAPEPTASAAAGPAYLAAVHGASPAAITEAAIQAIGGIERFVKQGDDVIVKPNMCVSYYGPEYAATTNPEVVATIVKLCKAAGAKRVRAMDFPWGGRAEDAYKTSGIQAAVEAAGGEMELMAHAKYKEVDFPPESRDIRHWLVYEDAVKADVIINVPIAKHHGSSVLTLGCKNLMGLIEQRNLIHVNLHQRIADLVTLFKPKLTVVDAVRILVANGPSGGDLNDVKKMDTVIASHDIVAADAYAVRFFPFADIEKVAYIKLAGDMGLGTYDLASVDVRELSI
;
A
#
# COMPACT_ATOMS: atom_id res chain seq x y z
N MET A 1 2.74 -39.69 -54.88
CA MET A 1 3.48 -40.72 -54.12
C MET A 1 3.16 -40.53 -52.64
N VAL A 2 2.19 -41.27 -52.08
CA VAL A 2 1.72 -41.12 -50.68
C VAL A 2 1.45 -42.53 -50.13
N ARG A 3 2.07 -42.89 -48.99
CA ARG A 3 1.83 -44.18 -48.31
C ARG A 3 0.92 -43.97 -47.10
N LYS A 4 -0.07 -44.86 -46.96
CA LYS A 4 -1.13 -44.81 -45.95
C LYS A 4 -0.62 -45.26 -44.57
N LEU A 5 -1.10 -44.62 -43.51
CA LEU A 5 -1.14 -45.20 -42.17
C LEU A 5 -2.20 -46.30 -42.08
N SER A 6 -1.98 -47.30 -41.21
CA SER A 6 -2.94 -48.35 -40.88
C SER A 6 -2.97 -48.61 -39.38
N ARG A 7 -4.18 -48.80 -38.82
CA ARG A 7 -4.44 -49.18 -37.42
C ARG A 7 -4.84 -50.67 -37.33
N ARG A 8 -4.32 -51.40 -36.34
CA ARG A 8 -4.89 -52.57 -35.60
C ARG A 8 -3.91 -52.88 -34.44
N ARG A 9 -4.23 -52.94 -33.14
CA ARG A 9 -5.32 -53.51 -32.30
C ARG A 9 -5.00 -54.95 -31.82
N VAL A 10 -5.33 -55.24 -30.54
CA VAL A 10 -5.53 -56.55 -29.83
C VAL A 10 -4.50 -56.95 -28.73
N LEU A 11 -4.84 -56.59 -27.47
CA LEU A 11 -5.11 -57.40 -26.24
C LEU A 11 -4.26 -58.63 -25.77
N SER A 12 -4.26 -58.79 -24.42
CA SER A 12 -3.97 -59.97 -23.55
C SER A 12 -2.49 -60.42 -23.39
N GLY A 13 -2.03 -61.00 -22.27
CA GLY A 13 -2.61 -61.21 -20.91
C GLY A 13 -1.83 -62.28 -20.08
N GLY A 14 -1.79 -62.17 -18.73
CA GLY A 14 -1.02 -63.06 -17.81
C GLY A 14 0.48 -62.72 -17.71
N GLY A 15 1.28 -63.00 -16.66
CA GLY A 15 1.18 -63.82 -15.43
C GLY A 15 2.55 -64.46 -15.13
N ILE A 16 3.01 -64.88 -13.93
CA ILE A 16 2.57 -64.89 -12.51
C ILE A 16 3.85 -65.00 -11.64
N ALA A 17 3.97 -64.34 -10.47
CA ALA A 17 4.91 -64.77 -9.40
C ALA A 17 4.53 -64.26 -7.99
N LEU A 18 4.37 -65.18 -7.04
CA LEU A 18 4.14 -64.93 -5.61
C LEU A 18 5.47 -64.88 -4.83
N ALA A 19 5.45 -64.19 -3.68
CA ALA A 19 6.12 -64.70 -2.47
C ALA A 19 5.19 -64.45 -1.25
N VAL A 20 4.91 -65.51 -0.49
CA VAL A 20 3.99 -65.53 0.66
C VAL A 20 4.71 -66.20 1.84
N SER A 21 4.53 -65.69 3.07
CA SER A 21 4.53 -66.39 4.39
C SER A 21 4.79 -65.38 5.53
N ALA A 22 4.51 -65.59 6.83
CA ALA A 22 3.56 -66.41 7.63
C ALA A 22 3.97 -66.24 9.12
N LEU A 23 3.13 -66.26 10.18
CA LEU A 23 1.69 -66.09 10.39
C LEU A 23 1.47 -65.85 11.92
N ALA A 24 0.21 -65.69 12.37
CA ALA A 24 -0.31 -65.91 13.74
C ALA A 24 -0.06 -64.85 14.85
N ALA A 25 -0.86 -64.77 15.93
CA ALA A 25 -2.32 -64.91 16.10
C ALA A 25 -2.73 -64.60 17.57
N CYS A 26 -3.92 -64.01 17.77
CA CYS A 26 -4.79 -64.08 18.97
C CYS A 26 -4.32 -63.51 20.34
N GLY A 27 -5.23 -62.76 20.98
CA GLY A 27 -5.14 -62.35 22.40
C GLY A 27 -5.78 -60.97 22.61
N GLY A 28 -7.01 -60.92 23.14
CA GLY A 28 -7.79 -59.67 23.22
C GLY A 28 -7.96 -59.12 24.63
N SER A 29 -8.20 -57.81 24.72
CA SER A 29 -8.89 -57.14 25.83
C SER A 29 -9.28 -55.71 25.45
N ALA A 30 -10.54 -55.36 25.63
CA ALA A 30 -10.99 -53.99 25.87
C ALA A 30 -10.90 -53.70 27.39
N PRO A 31 -11.10 -52.46 27.90
CA PRO A 31 -11.51 -51.23 27.22
C PRO A 31 -10.62 -50.00 27.55
N GLU A 32 -10.89 -48.84 26.93
CA GLU A 32 -11.35 -47.62 27.66
C GLU A 32 -11.63 -46.47 26.68
N ALA A 33 -12.67 -45.68 26.97
CA ALA A 33 -13.04 -44.51 26.18
C ALA A 33 -12.32 -43.26 26.70
N SER A 34 -11.68 -42.50 25.81
CA SER A 34 -11.15 -41.17 26.13
C SER A 34 -12.22 -40.08 25.96
N PRO A 35 -12.21 -39.02 26.78
CA PRO A 35 -13.39 -38.19 27.02
C PRO A 35 -13.68 -37.18 25.91
N THR A 36 -14.95 -37.02 25.59
CA THR A 36 -15.48 -35.89 24.83
C THR A 36 -15.42 -34.61 25.65
N LEU A 37 -14.75 -33.57 25.12
CA LEU A 37 -14.75 -32.23 25.71
C LEU A 37 -16.15 -31.59 25.62
N PRO A 38 -16.59 -30.82 26.64
CA PRO A 38 -17.93 -30.28 26.70
C PRO A 38 -18.12 -29.12 25.71
N VAL A 39 -19.22 -29.17 24.94
CA VAL A 39 -19.71 -28.03 24.16
C VAL A 39 -20.25 -26.98 25.13
N ALA A 40 -19.63 -25.80 25.16
CA ALA A 40 -20.12 -24.69 25.96
C ALA A 40 -21.40 -24.10 25.35
N THR A 41 -22.52 -24.23 26.05
CA THR A 41 -23.80 -23.62 25.69
C THR A 41 -23.80 -22.13 26.04
N LEU A 42 -23.92 -21.27 25.03
CA LEU A 42 -24.18 -19.85 25.23
C LEU A 42 -25.63 -19.64 25.74
N PRO A 43 -25.85 -18.78 26.76
CA PRO A 43 -27.19 -18.47 27.22
C PRO A 43 -27.94 -17.61 26.21
N ALA A 44 -29.23 -17.89 26.02
CA ALA A 44 -30.09 -17.14 25.09
C ALA A 44 -30.32 -15.70 25.57
N ALA A 45 -30.12 -14.74 24.67
CA ALA A 45 -30.44 -13.33 24.93
C ALA A 45 -31.96 -13.11 24.88
N ALA A 46 -32.52 -12.46 25.90
CA ALA A 46 -33.92 -12.04 25.93
C ALA A 46 -34.18 -10.84 24.99
N PRO A 47 -35.39 -10.72 24.40
CA PRO A 47 -35.67 -9.67 23.42
C PRO A 47 -35.90 -8.31 24.09
N THR A 48 -34.98 -7.36 23.91
CA THR A 48 -35.20 -5.93 24.22
C THR A 48 -35.83 -5.21 23.03
N ALA A 49 -36.87 -4.43 23.31
CA ALA A 49 -37.74 -3.82 22.30
C ALA A 49 -37.05 -2.75 21.44
N THR A 50 -37.47 -2.68 20.18
CA THR A 50 -37.09 -1.68 19.19
C THR A 50 -37.59 -0.29 19.57
N THR A 51 -36.69 0.70 19.67
CA THR A 51 -37.05 2.13 19.65
C THR A 51 -36.25 2.86 18.59
N VAL A 52 -36.93 3.19 17.49
CA VAL A 52 -36.39 4.02 16.40
C VAL A 52 -36.48 5.49 16.82
N PRO A 53 -35.37 6.28 16.85
CA PRO A 53 -35.47 7.73 16.95
C PRO A 53 -35.95 8.30 15.60
N PRO A 54 -36.88 9.27 15.59
CA PRO A 54 -37.49 9.75 14.36
C PRO A 54 -36.57 10.64 13.53
N THR A 55 -36.73 10.54 12.22
CA THR A 55 -36.20 11.47 11.21
C THR A 55 -36.69 12.89 11.46
N MET A 56 -35.79 13.87 11.53
CA MET A 56 -36.13 15.30 11.45
C MET A 56 -35.78 15.84 10.06
N ALA A 57 -36.83 16.21 9.32
CA ALA A 57 -36.72 16.88 8.03
C ALA A 57 -36.37 18.37 8.20
N ALA A 58 -35.93 18.99 7.11
CA ALA A 58 -35.49 20.38 7.06
C ALA A 58 -36.66 21.39 6.94
N ALA A 59 -36.25 22.68 7.00
CA ALA A 59 -36.98 23.90 6.66
C ALA A 59 -37.92 24.52 7.73
N GLY A 60 -37.61 25.78 8.05
CA GLY A 60 -38.38 26.69 8.92
C GLY A 60 -37.59 27.98 9.13
N ALA A 61 -37.89 29.02 8.37
CA ALA A 61 -37.12 30.26 8.34
C ALA A 61 -37.65 31.35 9.29
N ALA A 62 -36.76 32.29 9.63
CA ALA A 62 -37.01 33.63 10.18
C ALA A 62 -37.62 33.75 11.60
N THR A 63 -36.89 34.43 12.49
CA THR A 63 -37.22 35.81 12.91
C THR A 63 -36.05 36.43 13.67
N ALA A 64 -35.99 37.76 13.72
CA ALA A 64 -34.86 38.51 14.26
C ALA A 64 -35.09 38.97 15.71
N ALA A 65 -34.00 39.01 16.50
CA ALA A 65 -33.83 39.94 17.61
C ALA A 65 -32.35 40.02 18.02
N SER A 66 -31.76 41.22 17.97
CA SER A 66 -30.49 41.50 18.67
C SER A 66 -30.75 41.64 20.17
N PRO A 67 -29.71 41.46 21.00
CA PRO A 67 -29.16 42.67 21.60
C PRO A 67 -27.63 42.76 21.58
N THR A 68 -27.18 44.00 21.69
CA THR A 68 -25.81 44.47 21.84
C THR A 68 -25.10 43.95 23.08
N SER A 69 -23.82 43.60 22.94
CA SER A 69 -22.81 43.94 23.95
C SER A 69 -21.43 44.11 23.30
N GLU A 70 -20.82 45.29 23.51
CA GLU A 70 -19.44 45.57 23.13
C GLU A 70 -18.50 44.98 24.19
N VAL A 71 -17.42 44.29 23.77
CA VAL A 71 -16.22 44.14 24.59
C VAL A 71 -14.99 44.35 23.68
N GLN A 72 -14.08 45.19 24.14
CA GLN A 72 -12.95 45.72 23.37
C GLN A 72 -11.84 44.69 23.16
N ALA A 73 -11.21 44.72 21.98
CA ALA A 73 -9.94 44.06 21.73
C ALA A 73 -8.77 44.96 22.21
N PRO A 74 -7.79 44.44 22.97
CA PRO A 74 -6.60 45.20 23.32
C PRO A 74 -5.60 45.23 22.16
N THR A 75 -5.41 46.42 21.57
CA THR A 75 -4.39 46.68 20.56
C THR A 75 -2.99 46.67 21.19
N ALA A 76 -2.15 45.71 20.83
CA ALA A 76 -0.74 45.68 21.24
C ALA A 76 0.11 46.59 20.34
N VAL A 77 0.72 47.62 20.93
CA VAL A 77 1.56 48.61 20.23
C VAL A 77 3.00 48.09 20.10
N LEU A 78 3.53 48.08 18.87
CA LEU A 78 4.95 47.83 18.61
C LEU A 78 5.78 49.10 18.86
N PRO A 79 6.91 49.04 19.59
CA PRO A 79 7.81 50.18 19.74
C PRO A 79 8.64 50.39 18.47
N THR A 80 8.66 51.63 17.97
CA THR A 80 9.48 52.07 16.84
C THR A 80 10.90 52.45 17.28
N VAL A 81 11.90 52.12 16.45
CA VAL A 81 13.31 52.52 16.66
C VAL A 81 13.73 53.46 15.51
N PRO A 82 14.36 54.62 15.79
CA PRO A 82 14.69 55.62 14.77
C PRO A 82 15.96 55.26 13.96
N PRO A 83 16.09 55.73 12.70
CA PRO A 83 17.23 55.42 11.83
C PRO A 83 18.30 56.54 11.77
N ALA A 84 19.57 56.15 11.65
CA ALA A 84 20.67 56.98 11.11
C ALA A 84 21.97 56.13 10.94
N PRO A 85 22.93 56.52 10.09
CA PRO A 85 22.81 57.22 8.79
C PRO A 85 23.49 56.43 7.65
N ALA A 86 23.42 56.94 6.42
CA ALA A 86 24.03 56.31 5.25
C ALA A 86 25.52 56.63 5.07
N THR A 87 26.32 55.64 4.65
CA THR A 87 27.65 55.81 4.06
C THR A 87 27.89 54.79 2.96
N ALA A 88 28.40 55.24 1.82
CA ALA A 88 28.84 54.44 0.69
C ALA A 88 29.93 55.22 -0.09
N PRO A 89 30.71 54.57 -0.97
CA PRO A 89 31.24 53.21 -0.88
C PRO A 89 32.78 53.19 -0.96
N ALA A 90 33.41 52.10 -0.50
CA ALA A 90 34.80 51.80 -0.82
C ALA A 90 34.83 50.61 -1.79
N ALA A 91 35.28 50.83 -3.02
CA ALA A 91 35.48 49.75 -3.97
C ALA A 91 36.68 48.90 -3.54
N ASN A 92 36.53 47.58 -3.51
CA ASN A 92 37.68 46.68 -3.48
C ASN A 92 37.40 45.43 -4.31
N THR A 93 38.26 45.20 -5.29
CA THR A 93 38.10 44.17 -6.31
C THR A 93 38.63 42.85 -5.79
N ALA A 94 37.75 41.85 -5.59
CA ALA A 94 38.14 40.48 -5.23
C ALA A 94 37.45 39.49 -6.16
N ALA A 95 38.21 38.54 -6.70
CA ALA A 95 37.74 37.54 -7.65
C ALA A 95 36.75 36.55 -7.02
N PRO A 96 35.84 35.94 -7.80
CA PRO A 96 34.90 34.96 -7.27
C PRO A 96 35.63 33.66 -6.90
N THR A 97 35.80 33.41 -5.61
CA THR A 97 36.11 32.07 -5.11
C THR A 97 34.86 31.22 -5.20
N SER A 98 34.79 30.33 -6.19
CA SER A 98 33.72 29.34 -6.29
C SER A 98 33.70 28.45 -5.05
N ALA A 99 32.62 28.51 -4.28
CA ALA A 99 32.34 27.47 -3.29
C ALA A 99 32.19 26.12 -4.01
N PRO A 100 32.71 25.01 -3.47
CA PRO A 100 32.50 23.71 -4.08
C PRO A 100 31.02 23.34 -3.92
N GLU A 101 30.34 23.09 -5.04
CA GLU A 101 29.07 22.38 -5.03
C GLU A 101 29.26 21.01 -4.34
N PRO A 102 28.29 20.55 -3.54
CA PRO A 102 28.34 19.21 -2.99
C PRO A 102 28.16 18.21 -4.14
N THR A 103 29.29 17.76 -4.70
CA THR A 103 29.31 16.77 -5.77
C THR A 103 28.77 15.47 -5.18
N ALA A 104 27.52 15.15 -5.49
CA ALA A 104 26.92 13.89 -5.11
C ALA A 104 27.78 12.77 -5.71
N SER A 105 28.52 12.07 -4.85
CA SER A 105 29.30 10.90 -5.24
C SER A 105 28.32 9.82 -5.68
N ALA A 106 28.06 9.76 -6.98
CA ALA A 106 27.16 8.79 -7.57
C ALA A 106 27.74 7.39 -7.35
N ALA A 107 27.18 6.66 -6.37
CA ALA A 107 27.44 5.23 -6.23
C ALA A 107 27.14 4.54 -7.57
N ALA A 108 28.08 3.75 -8.06
CA ALA A 108 28.17 3.34 -9.47
C ALA A 108 27.10 2.32 -9.94
N GLY A 109 25.99 2.20 -9.22
CA GLY A 109 24.90 1.29 -9.53
C GLY A 109 23.55 1.70 -8.93
N PRO A 110 22.49 0.95 -9.24
CA PRO A 110 21.16 1.12 -8.66
C PRO A 110 21.18 1.06 -7.14
N ALA A 111 20.51 2.01 -6.47
CA ALA A 111 20.29 1.94 -5.03
C ALA A 111 19.39 0.76 -4.65
N TYR A 112 19.47 0.34 -3.39
CA TYR A 112 18.53 -0.63 -2.83
C TYR A 112 17.15 0.00 -2.64
N LEU A 113 17.16 1.21 -2.07
CA LEU A 113 16.02 2.10 -1.85
C LEU A 113 16.46 3.54 -2.15
N ALA A 114 15.57 4.31 -2.77
CA ALA A 114 15.77 5.75 -2.96
C ALA A 114 14.61 6.53 -2.35
N ALA A 115 14.90 7.68 -1.75
CA ALA A 115 13.91 8.65 -1.29
C ALA A 115 14.27 10.01 -1.88
N VAL A 116 13.35 10.60 -2.66
CA VAL A 116 13.60 11.84 -3.39
C VAL A 116 12.63 12.92 -2.94
N HIS A 117 13.18 14.03 -2.47
CA HIS A 117 12.48 15.22 -2.07
C HIS A 117 12.45 16.26 -3.21
N GLY A 118 11.36 17.00 -3.37
CA GLY A 118 11.24 18.01 -4.43
C GLY A 118 9.81 18.42 -4.75
N ALA A 119 9.64 19.60 -5.34
CA ALA A 119 8.34 20.26 -5.46
C ALA A 119 7.35 19.61 -6.46
N SER A 120 7.84 18.83 -7.43
CA SER A 120 7.02 18.17 -8.46
C SER A 120 6.85 16.68 -8.16
N PRO A 121 5.63 16.20 -7.88
CA PRO A 121 5.36 14.77 -7.64
C PRO A 121 5.82 13.86 -8.78
N ALA A 122 5.68 14.32 -10.03
CA ALA A 122 6.13 13.58 -11.20
C ALA A 122 7.66 13.47 -11.24
N ALA A 123 8.39 14.58 -11.10
CA ALA A 123 9.84 14.59 -11.18
C ALA A 123 10.49 13.74 -10.07
N ILE A 124 10.00 13.83 -8.83
CA ILE A 124 10.53 13.03 -7.71
C ILE A 124 10.19 11.54 -7.85
N THR A 125 9.05 11.20 -8.45
CA THR A 125 8.69 9.81 -8.75
C THR A 125 9.62 9.20 -9.80
N GLU A 126 9.86 9.94 -10.89
CA GLU A 126 10.79 9.53 -11.96
C GLU A 126 12.22 9.39 -11.42
N ALA A 127 12.71 10.38 -10.67
CA ALA A 127 14.03 10.35 -10.06
C ALA A 127 14.20 9.22 -9.02
N ALA A 128 13.18 8.93 -8.21
CA ALA A 128 13.24 7.83 -7.24
C ALA A 128 13.33 6.46 -7.93
N ILE A 129 12.53 6.24 -8.98
CA ILE A 129 12.56 5.01 -9.79
C ILE A 129 13.90 4.91 -10.55
N GLN A 130 14.41 6.01 -11.09
CA GLN A 130 15.69 6.05 -11.78
C GLN A 130 16.87 5.75 -10.84
N ALA A 131 16.86 6.26 -9.62
CA ALA A 131 17.90 6.01 -8.61
C ALA A 131 18.01 4.53 -8.21
N ILE A 132 16.91 3.76 -8.26
CA ILE A 132 16.91 2.29 -8.08
C ILE A 132 17.03 1.51 -9.40
N GLY A 133 17.45 2.15 -10.50
CA GLY A 133 17.83 1.49 -11.75
C GLY A 133 16.81 1.57 -12.90
N GLY A 134 15.85 2.48 -12.84
CA GLY A 134 14.88 2.73 -13.91
C GLY A 134 13.69 1.76 -13.88
N ILE A 135 12.62 2.12 -14.62
CA ILE A 135 11.40 1.30 -14.68
C ILE A 135 11.64 -0.01 -15.44
N GLU A 136 12.55 0.03 -16.41
CA GLU A 136 12.98 -1.08 -17.27
C GLU A 136 13.69 -2.19 -16.48
N ARG A 137 14.14 -1.92 -15.24
CA ARG A 137 14.57 -2.96 -14.30
C ARG A 137 13.41 -3.92 -13.97
N PHE A 138 12.21 -3.38 -13.79
CA PHE A 138 11.03 -4.08 -13.26
C PHE A 138 10.00 -4.47 -14.32
N VAL A 139 9.80 -3.63 -15.34
CA VAL A 139 8.83 -3.82 -16.42
C VAL A 139 9.56 -4.12 -17.73
N LYS A 140 9.08 -5.11 -18.48
CA LYS A 140 9.60 -5.54 -19.78
C LYS A 140 8.59 -5.30 -20.89
N GLN A 141 9.09 -5.29 -22.12
CA GLN A 141 8.24 -5.19 -23.31
C GLN A 141 7.26 -6.37 -23.34
N GLY A 142 5.96 -6.06 -23.39
CA GLY A 142 4.90 -7.06 -23.41
C GLY A 142 4.30 -7.44 -22.06
N ASP A 143 4.73 -6.86 -20.94
CA ASP A 143 4.15 -7.16 -19.61
C ASP A 143 2.73 -6.60 -19.43
N ASP A 144 1.85 -7.37 -18.75
CA ASP A 144 0.62 -6.88 -18.11
C ASP A 144 0.98 -6.37 -16.71
N VAL A 145 0.93 -5.05 -16.54
CA VAL A 145 1.34 -4.39 -15.30
C VAL A 145 0.11 -3.96 -14.52
N ILE A 146 0.00 -4.39 -13.26
CA ILE A 146 -0.95 -3.86 -12.29
C ILE A 146 -0.27 -2.80 -11.44
N VAL A 147 -0.81 -1.58 -11.44
CA VAL A 147 -0.46 -0.49 -10.54
C VAL A 147 -1.50 -0.45 -9.43
N LYS A 148 -1.07 -0.66 -8.18
CA LYS A 148 -1.95 -0.78 -7.01
C LYS A 148 -1.79 0.44 -6.09
N PRO A 149 -2.49 1.57 -6.36
CA PRO A 149 -2.53 2.70 -5.43
C PRO A 149 -3.31 2.37 -4.15
N ASN A 150 -3.41 3.36 -3.24
CA ASN A 150 -4.39 3.38 -2.15
C ASN A 150 -5.48 4.40 -2.48
N MET A 151 -6.70 3.96 -2.77
CA MET A 151 -7.88 4.79 -3.00
C MET A 151 -8.86 4.56 -1.85
N CYS A 152 -8.77 5.34 -0.77
CA CYS A 152 -9.39 4.93 0.50
C CYS A 152 -10.89 5.21 0.58
N VAL A 153 -11.36 6.38 0.13
CA VAL A 153 -12.75 6.83 0.30
C VAL A 153 -13.26 7.58 -0.93
N SER A 154 -14.58 7.60 -1.14
CA SER A 154 -15.23 8.28 -2.25
C SER A 154 -15.65 9.74 -1.98
N TYR A 155 -15.33 10.28 -0.80
CA TYR A 155 -15.82 11.58 -0.31
C TYR A 155 -14.74 12.59 0.09
N TYR A 156 -13.45 12.23 -0.01
CA TYR A 156 -12.32 13.14 0.18
C TYR A 156 -11.34 13.02 -0.99
N GLY A 157 -10.87 14.16 -1.49
CA GLY A 157 -9.88 14.22 -2.56
C GLY A 157 -8.45 13.91 -2.08
N PRO A 158 -7.46 13.88 -2.99
CA PRO A 158 -6.07 13.57 -2.68
C PRO A 158 -5.41 14.59 -1.73
N GLU A 159 -5.96 15.80 -1.59
CA GLU A 159 -5.51 16.83 -0.65
C GLU A 159 -5.57 16.39 0.83
N TYR A 160 -6.46 15.45 1.18
CA TYR A 160 -6.60 14.90 2.53
C TYR A 160 -5.54 13.83 2.89
N ALA A 161 -4.65 13.47 1.97
CA ALA A 161 -3.63 12.41 2.14
C ALA A 161 -4.18 11.06 2.65
N ALA A 162 -5.48 10.81 2.43
CA ALA A 162 -6.12 9.52 2.65
C ALA A 162 -5.97 8.58 1.44
N THR A 163 -5.62 9.12 0.28
CA THR A 163 -5.55 8.44 -1.02
C THR A 163 -4.29 8.90 -1.75
N THR A 164 -3.58 7.98 -2.41
CA THR A 164 -2.36 8.23 -3.19
C THR A 164 -2.52 9.38 -4.17
N ASN A 165 -1.48 10.21 -4.30
CA ASN A 165 -1.41 11.32 -5.24
C ASN A 165 -1.55 10.83 -6.70
N PRO A 166 -2.52 11.36 -7.48
CA PRO A 166 -2.74 10.94 -8.86
C PRO A 166 -1.57 11.21 -9.81
N GLU A 167 -0.72 12.21 -9.55
CA GLU A 167 0.47 12.49 -10.37
C GLU A 167 1.55 11.41 -10.23
N VAL A 168 1.73 10.86 -9.01
CA VAL A 168 2.65 9.73 -8.75
C VAL A 168 2.18 8.50 -9.54
N VAL A 169 0.88 8.18 -9.47
CA VAL A 169 0.29 7.05 -10.20
C VAL A 169 0.42 7.25 -11.72
N ALA A 170 0.08 8.43 -12.24
CA ALA A 170 0.18 8.72 -13.67
C ALA A 170 1.62 8.67 -14.18
N THR A 171 2.61 9.08 -13.37
CA THR A 171 4.03 9.00 -13.73
C THR A 171 4.48 7.54 -13.84
N ILE A 172 4.11 6.69 -12.87
CA ILE A 172 4.36 5.24 -12.94
C ILE A 172 3.72 4.63 -14.20
N VAL A 173 2.47 4.99 -14.52
CA VAL A 173 1.78 4.50 -15.73
C VAL A 173 2.54 4.90 -17.01
N LYS A 174 2.94 6.17 -17.14
CA LYS A 174 3.73 6.66 -18.30
C LYS A 174 5.04 5.89 -18.44
N LEU A 175 5.77 5.71 -17.34
CA LEU A 175 7.03 4.94 -17.31
C LEU A 175 6.81 3.48 -17.75
N CYS A 176 5.77 2.80 -17.24
CA CYS A 176 5.45 1.43 -17.66
C CYS A 176 5.09 1.35 -19.15
N LYS A 177 4.34 2.33 -19.69
CA LYS A 177 4.00 2.39 -21.12
C LYS A 177 5.25 2.66 -21.98
N ALA A 178 6.16 3.53 -21.53
CA ALA A 178 7.43 3.80 -22.20
C ALA A 178 8.35 2.57 -22.25
N ALA A 179 8.37 1.76 -21.18
CA ALA A 179 9.07 0.47 -21.12
C ALA A 179 8.44 -0.63 -22.03
N GLY A 180 7.34 -0.33 -22.73
CA GLY A 180 6.72 -1.24 -23.70
C GLY A 180 5.72 -2.23 -23.10
N ALA A 181 5.19 -1.99 -21.89
CA ALA A 181 4.13 -2.82 -21.32
C ALA A 181 2.91 -2.92 -22.27
N LYS A 182 2.44 -4.16 -22.53
CA LYS A 182 1.26 -4.39 -23.40
C LYS A 182 0.03 -3.70 -22.81
N ARG A 183 -0.10 -3.77 -21.49
CA ARG A 183 -1.25 -3.25 -20.72
C ARG A 183 -0.76 -2.74 -19.38
N VAL A 184 -1.33 -1.63 -18.91
CA VAL A 184 -1.05 -1.06 -17.59
C VAL A 184 -2.38 -0.70 -16.95
N ARG A 185 -2.68 -1.34 -15.82
CA ARG A 185 -4.00 -1.28 -15.17
C ARG A 185 -3.86 -0.75 -13.76
N ALA A 186 -4.53 0.35 -13.45
CA ALA A 186 -4.68 0.81 -12.07
C ALA A 186 -5.91 0.17 -11.43
N MET A 187 -5.80 -0.30 -10.19
CA MET A 187 -6.95 -0.84 -9.43
C MET A 187 -6.75 -0.73 -7.92
N ASP A 188 -7.84 -0.62 -7.18
CA ASP A 188 -7.89 -0.83 -5.73
C ASP A 188 -9.32 -1.22 -5.31
N PHE A 189 -9.48 -1.73 -4.10
CA PHE A 189 -10.75 -1.92 -3.43
C PHE A 189 -10.91 -0.87 -2.31
N PRO A 190 -11.63 0.25 -2.54
CA PRO A 190 -11.79 1.31 -1.54
C PRO A 190 -12.46 0.86 -0.26
N TRP A 191 -12.20 1.58 0.85
CA TRP A 191 -12.79 1.31 2.16
C TRP A 191 -14.17 1.96 2.33
N GLY A 192 -14.31 3.23 1.95
CA GLY A 192 -15.53 4.01 2.14
C GLY A 192 -16.20 4.43 0.83
N GLY A 193 -17.48 4.10 0.68
CA GLY A 193 -18.28 4.45 -0.50
C GLY A 193 -18.08 3.48 -1.67
N ARG A 194 -18.50 3.89 -2.87
CA ARG A 194 -18.39 3.08 -4.10
C ARG A 194 -17.01 3.22 -4.72
N ALA A 195 -16.53 2.13 -5.33
CA ALA A 195 -15.21 2.10 -5.95
C ALA A 195 -15.11 3.10 -7.12
N GLU A 196 -16.12 3.09 -8.00
CA GLU A 196 -16.20 3.97 -9.18
C GLU A 196 -16.23 5.46 -8.82
N ASP A 197 -16.74 5.80 -7.63
CA ASP A 197 -16.80 7.18 -7.15
C ASP A 197 -15.47 7.56 -6.49
N ALA A 198 -14.82 6.67 -5.73
CA ALA A 198 -13.47 6.89 -5.20
C ALA A 198 -12.39 7.00 -6.29
N TYR A 199 -12.51 6.24 -7.38
CA TYR A 199 -11.60 6.30 -8.53
C TYR A 199 -11.64 7.70 -9.20
N LYS A 200 -12.81 8.35 -9.21
CA LYS A 200 -13.00 9.71 -9.73
C LYS A 200 -12.58 10.77 -8.71
N THR A 201 -13.08 10.69 -7.48
CA THR A 201 -12.82 11.69 -6.41
C THR A 201 -11.34 11.80 -6.07
N SER A 202 -10.58 10.71 -6.17
CA SER A 202 -9.11 10.71 -6.02
C SER A 202 -8.35 11.39 -7.15
N GLY A 203 -8.99 11.64 -8.30
CA GLY A 203 -8.34 12.04 -9.55
C GLY A 203 -7.55 10.92 -10.24
N ILE A 204 -7.38 9.75 -9.61
CA ILE A 204 -6.53 8.67 -10.14
C ILE A 204 -7.06 8.14 -11.47
N GLN A 205 -8.38 7.96 -11.62
CA GLN A 205 -8.95 7.48 -12.89
C GLN A 205 -8.52 8.36 -14.07
N ALA A 206 -8.79 9.67 -13.98
CA ALA A 206 -8.47 10.62 -15.03
C ALA A 206 -6.95 10.70 -15.31
N ALA A 207 -6.13 10.60 -14.26
CA ALA A 207 -4.68 10.66 -14.37
C ALA A 207 -4.08 9.40 -15.02
N VAL A 208 -4.63 8.21 -14.73
CA VAL A 208 -4.27 6.92 -15.34
C VAL A 208 -4.68 6.87 -16.81
N GLU A 209 -5.92 7.27 -17.13
CA GLU A 209 -6.44 7.31 -18.50
C GLU A 209 -5.65 8.30 -19.36
N ALA A 210 -5.36 9.50 -18.85
CA ALA A 210 -4.51 10.49 -19.53
C ALA A 210 -3.03 10.05 -19.69
N ALA A 211 -2.57 9.11 -18.87
CA ALA A 211 -1.25 8.48 -18.99
C ALA A 211 -1.22 7.29 -19.98
N GLY A 212 -2.36 6.91 -20.58
CA GLY A 212 -2.45 5.77 -21.49
C GLY A 212 -2.53 4.41 -20.79
N GLY A 213 -2.92 4.39 -19.52
CA GLY A 213 -3.30 3.19 -18.78
C GLY A 213 -4.82 3.01 -18.72
N GLU A 214 -5.25 1.96 -18.03
CA GLU A 214 -6.66 1.61 -17.85
C GLU A 214 -7.03 1.62 -16.37
N MET A 215 -8.18 2.19 -16.00
CA MET A 215 -8.73 2.09 -14.66
C MET A 215 -9.64 0.86 -14.55
N GLU A 216 -9.26 -0.14 -13.76
CA GLU A 216 -10.02 -1.38 -13.59
C GLU A 216 -10.86 -1.37 -12.32
N LEU A 217 -12.18 -1.57 -12.50
CA LEU A 217 -13.10 -1.89 -11.42
C LEU A 217 -12.96 -3.36 -11.02
N MET A 218 -12.57 -3.61 -9.77
CA MET A 218 -12.33 -4.96 -9.26
C MET A 218 -13.65 -5.74 -9.06
N ALA A 219 -14.07 -6.48 -10.09
CA ALA A 219 -15.33 -7.21 -10.08
C ALA A 219 -15.32 -8.41 -9.10
N HIS A 220 -16.34 -8.49 -8.23
CA HIS A 220 -16.51 -9.56 -7.22
C HIS A 220 -16.34 -10.97 -7.81
N ALA A 221 -16.83 -11.22 -9.03
CA ALA A 221 -16.73 -12.52 -9.69
C ALA A 221 -15.29 -12.99 -9.97
N LYS A 222 -14.30 -12.07 -9.93
CA LYS A 222 -12.87 -12.35 -10.14
C LYS A 222 -12.10 -12.59 -8.84
N TYR A 223 -12.73 -12.46 -7.67
CA TYR A 223 -12.14 -12.97 -6.43
C TYR A 223 -12.30 -14.49 -6.39
N LYS A 224 -11.18 -15.19 -6.20
CA LYS A 224 -11.10 -16.65 -6.14
C LYS A 224 -10.43 -17.06 -4.85
N GLU A 225 -10.80 -18.23 -4.34
CA GLU A 225 -10.05 -18.86 -3.26
C GLU A 225 -8.67 -19.28 -3.79
N VAL A 226 -7.61 -18.79 -3.13
CA VAL A 226 -6.21 -19.02 -3.49
C VAL A 226 -5.46 -19.48 -2.25
N ASP A 227 -4.76 -20.61 -2.36
CA ASP A 227 -3.86 -21.11 -1.33
C ASP A 227 -2.64 -20.19 -1.17
N PHE A 228 -2.28 -19.90 0.07
CA PHE A 228 -1.11 -19.09 0.41
C PHE A 228 0.16 -19.97 0.45
N PRO A 229 1.33 -19.41 0.07
CA PRO A 229 2.59 -20.15 0.13
C PRO A 229 2.94 -20.68 1.53
N PRO A 230 3.74 -21.76 1.65
CA PRO A 230 4.13 -22.34 2.94
C PRO A 230 4.79 -21.36 3.93
N GLU A 231 5.41 -20.30 3.42
CA GLU A 231 6.06 -19.24 4.21
C GLU A 231 5.05 -18.38 4.99
N SER A 232 3.78 -18.34 4.56
CA SER A 232 2.67 -17.70 5.27
C SER A 232 2.47 -18.35 6.65
N ARG A 233 2.26 -17.55 7.70
CA ARG A 233 2.21 -18.06 9.08
C ARG A 233 0.80 -18.36 9.55
N ASP A 234 -0.16 -17.49 9.27
CA ASP A 234 -1.55 -17.58 9.71
C ASP A 234 -2.48 -17.88 8.52
N ILE A 235 -2.42 -17.07 7.45
CA ILE A 235 -3.26 -17.28 6.27
C ILE A 235 -2.88 -18.57 5.53
N ARG A 236 -3.87 -19.43 5.25
CA ARG A 236 -3.69 -20.67 4.46
C ARG A 236 -4.39 -20.62 3.11
N HIS A 237 -5.56 -20.01 3.04
CA HIS A 237 -6.28 -19.67 1.82
C HIS A 237 -7.04 -18.37 2.04
N TRP A 238 -7.33 -17.63 0.97
CA TRP A 238 -8.16 -16.42 1.04
C TRP A 238 -8.83 -16.11 -0.31
N LEU A 239 -9.90 -15.31 -0.28
CA LEU A 239 -10.49 -14.73 -1.50
C LEU A 239 -9.61 -13.59 -2.05
N VAL A 240 -8.87 -13.89 -3.10
CA VAL A 240 -7.87 -13.02 -3.73
C VAL A 240 -8.34 -12.61 -5.13
N TYR A 241 -8.10 -11.36 -5.53
CA TYR A 241 -8.38 -10.90 -6.89
C TYR A 241 -7.47 -11.62 -7.90
N GLU A 242 -8.04 -12.48 -8.75
CA GLU A 242 -7.26 -13.45 -9.52
C GLU A 242 -6.27 -12.81 -10.50
N ASP A 243 -6.59 -11.63 -11.02
CA ASP A 243 -5.72 -10.89 -11.93
C ASP A 243 -4.46 -10.36 -11.24
N ALA A 244 -4.51 -10.08 -9.92
CA ALA A 244 -3.33 -9.67 -9.16
C ALA A 244 -2.29 -10.81 -9.09
N VAL A 245 -2.73 -12.07 -9.07
CA VAL A 245 -1.86 -13.24 -9.04
C VAL A 245 -1.39 -13.63 -10.46
N LYS A 246 -2.13 -13.25 -11.50
CA LYS A 246 -1.84 -13.60 -12.90
C LYS A 246 -1.07 -12.53 -13.69
N ALA A 247 -0.99 -11.31 -13.19
CA ALA A 247 -0.25 -10.23 -13.85
C ALA A 247 1.26 -10.53 -13.88
N ASP A 248 1.92 -10.07 -14.94
CA ASP A 248 3.37 -10.26 -15.11
C ASP A 248 4.15 -9.42 -14.07
N VAL A 249 3.62 -8.23 -13.74
CA VAL A 249 4.20 -7.29 -12.77
C VAL A 249 3.11 -6.64 -11.90
N ILE A 250 3.32 -6.63 -10.58
CA ILE A 250 2.61 -5.74 -9.65
C ILE A 250 3.56 -4.62 -9.19
N ILE A 251 3.12 -3.37 -9.33
CA ILE A 251 3.73 -2.18 -8.73
C ILE A 251 2.79 -1.67 -7.63
N ASN A 252 3.25 -1.68 -6.39
CA ASN A 252 2.49 -1.24 -5.23
C ASN A 252 2.73 0.26 -4.98
N VAL A 253 1.67 1.06 -4.84
CA VAL A 253 1.78 2.53 -4.72
C VAL A 253 1.03 3.04 -3.48
N PRO A 254 1.44 2.63 -2.27
CA PRO A 254 0.80 3.05 -1.02
C PRO A 254 0.94 4.56 -0.79
N ILE A 255 0.01 5.13 -0.03
CA ILE A 255 0.21 6.44 0.61
C ILE A 255 0.68 6.26 2.05
N ALA A 256 1.63 7.08 2.50
CA ALA A 256 2.08 7.12 3.88
C ALA A 256 1.06 7.85 4.77
N LYS A 257 0.37 7.11 5.65
CA LYS A 257 -0.60 7.70 6.59
C LYS A 257 -0.72 6.96 7.92
N HIS A 258 -1.19 7.66 8.95
CA HIS A 258 -1.68 7.11 10.21
C HIS A 258 -2.84 6.12 9.99
N HIS A 259 -2.94 5.11 10.85
CA HIS A 259 -4.07 4.18 10.90
C HIS A 259 -4.27 3.64 12.31
N GLY A 260 -5.43 3.90 12.93
CA GLY A 260 -5.66 3.63 14.36
C GLY A 260 -5.33 2.19 14.84
N SER A 261 -5.64 1.16 14.05
CA SER A 261 -5.40 -0.24 14.46
C SER A 261 -4.06 -0.85 14.04
N SER A 262 -3.34 -0.26 13.07
CA SER A 262 -2.06 -0.80 12.55
C SER A 262 -0.90 0.19 12.69
N VAL A 263 -1.12 1.27 13.44
CA VAL A 263 -0.29 2.47 13.58
C VAL A 263 -0.15 3.27 12.28
N LEU A 264 0.25 2.63 11.19
CA LEU A 264 0.37 3.22 9.84
C LEU A 264 -0.33 2.36 8.78
N THR A 265 -0.64 3.00 7.65
CA THR A 265 -0.84 2.38 6.33
C THR A 265 0.35 2.73 5.45
N LEU A 266 0.99 1.69 4.92
CA LEU A 266 2.14 1.71 4.02
C LEU A 266 2.00 0.54 3.02
N GLY A 267 3.08 0.14 2.36
CA GLY A 267 3.14 -0.86 1.30
C GLY A 267 2.54 -2.21 1.68
N CYS A 268 3.01 -2.85 2.75
CA CYS A 268 2.54 -4.17 3.16
C CYS A 268 1.01 -4.16 3.39
N LYS A 269 0.51 -3.13 4.08
CA LYS A 269 -0.93 -2.98 4.36
C LYS A 269 -1.75 -2.65 3.11
N ASN A 270 -1.19 -1.96 2.12
CA ASN A 270 -1.90 -1.62 0.88
C ASN A 270 -2.29 -2.84 0.03
N LEU A 271 -1.62 -3.98 0.22
CA LEU A 271 -1.99 -5.27 -0.36
C LEU A 271 -3.35 -5.80 0.14
N MET A 272 -3.86 -5.29 1.28
CA MET A 272 -5.24 -5.60 1.73
C MET A 272 -6.29 -5.18 0.68
N GLY A 273 -5.98 -4.26 -0.23
CA GLY A 273 -6.87 -3.89 -1.34
C GLY A 273 -6.98 -4.93 -2.47
N LEU A 274 -6.24 -6.05 -2.39
CA LEU A 274 -6.25 -7.14 -3.38
C LEU A 274 -7.04 -8.38 -2.91
N ILE A 275 -7.72 -8.28 -1.76
CA ILE A 275 -8.46 -9.38 -1.13
C ILE A 275 -9.88 -8.95 -0.71
N GLU A 276 -10.79 -9.93 -0.69
CA GLU A 276 -12.10 -9.80 -0.05
C GLU A 276 -12.02 -10.11 1.46
N GLN A 277 -13.15 -10.06 2.18
CA GLN A 277 -13.26 -10.39 3.61
C GLN A 277 -12.25 -9.66 4.52
N ARG A 278 -11.88 -8.41 4.16
CA ARG A 278 -10.83 -7.59 4.82
C ARG A 278 -11.05 -7.35 6.31
N ASN A 279 -12.28 -7.52 6.80
CA ASN A 279 -12.60 -7.54 8.23
C ASN A 279 -11.87 -8.68 8.96
N LEU A 280 -11.80 -9.89 8.38
CA LEU A 280 -11.19 -11.06 9.01
C LEU A 280 -9.66 -10.96 9.15
N ILE A 281 -8.99 -10.08 8.39
CA ILE A 281 -7.57 -9.77 8.60
C ILE A 281 -7.34 -9.24 10.01
N HIS A 282 -8.30 -8.51 10.59
CA HIS A 282 -8.14 -7.85 11.89
C HIS A 282 -8.08 -8.81 13.09
N VAL A 283 -8.39 -10.11 12.91
CA VAL A 283 -8.23 -11.14 13.96
C VAL A 283 -6.76 -11.29 14.39
N ASN A 284 -5.83 -11.12 13.46
CA ASN A 284 -4.39 -11.15 13.70
C ASN A 284 -3.69 -10.17 12.75
N LEU A 285 -4.08 -8.89 12.89
CA LEU A 285 -3.87 -7.83 11.89
C LEU A 285 -2.44 -7.76 11.35
N HIS A 286 -1.44 -7.77 12.23
CA HIS A 286 -0.06 -7.54 11.83
C HIS A 286 0.55 -8.75 11.11
N GLN A 287 0.34 -9.97 11.62
CA GLN A 287 0.80 -11.18 10.95
C GLN A 287 0.09 -11.40 9.61
N ARG A 288 -1.23 -11.18 9.57
CA ARG A 288 -2.02 -11.36 8.35
C ARG A 288 -1.65 -10.33 7.27
N ILE A 289 -1.24 -9.11 7.64
CA ILE A 289 -0.65 -8.15 6.68
C ILE A 289 0.70 -8.66 6.14
N ALA A 290 1.58 -9.19 6.99
CA ALA A 290 2.86 -9.76 6.55
C ALA A 290 2.66 -10.99 5.63
N ASP A 291 1.67 -11.84 5.94
CA ASP A 291 1.31 -13.00 5.11
C ASP A 291 0.89 -12.59 3.69
N LEU A 292 0.21 -11.44 3.48
CA LEU A 292 -0.14 -10.96 2.12
C LEU A 292 1.09 -10.73 1.24
N VAL A 293 2.22 -10.33 1.83
CA VAL A 293 3.47 -10.11 1.10
C VAL A 293 4.02 -11.43 0.55
N THR A 294 3.78 -12.56 1.22
CA THR A 294 4.23 -13.89 0.75
C THR A 294 3.60 -14.29 -0.59
N LEU A 295 2.34 -13.89 -0.82
CA LEU A 295 1.58 -14.20 -2.03
C LEU A 295 1.84 -13.19 -3.15
N PHE A 296 1.63 -11.89 -2.89
CA PHE A 296 1.60 -10.88 -3.97
C PHE A 296 2.97 -10.43 -4.46
N LYS A 297 4.01 -10.48 -3.62
CA LYS A 297 5.42 -10.15 -3.96
C LYS A 297 5.60 -9.05 -5.03
N PRO A 298 5.17 -7.79 -4.76
CA PRO A 298 5.30 -6.70 -5.73
C PRO A 298 6.75 -6.52 -6.21
N LYS A 299 6.94 -6.26 -7.50
CA LYS A 299 8.30 -6.07 -8.08
C LYS A 299 8.91 -4.72 -7.70
N LEU A 300 8.05 -3.75 -7.39
CA LEU A 300 8.38 -2.38 -7.05
C LEU A 300 7.31 -1.86 -6.09
N THR A 301 7.75 -1.19 -5.02
CA THR A 301 6.90 -0.38 -4.14
C THR A 301 7.33 1.07 -4.24
N VAL A 302 6.37 1.96 -4.52
CA VAL A 302 6.56 3.42 -4.59
C VAL A 302 5.67 4.07 -3.54
N VAL A 303 6.22 4.44 -2.39
CA VAL A 303 5.47 5.11 -1.32
C VAL A 303 5.31 6.58 -1.65
N ASP A 304 4.07 7.00 -1.82
CA ASP A 304 3.70 8.40 -1.87
C ASP A 304 3.74 9.00 -0.46
N ALA A 305 4.63 9.98 -0.29
CA ALA A 305 4.69 10.85 0.87
C ALA A 305 4.73 12.34 0.43
N VAL A 306 4.22 12.69 -0.76
CA VAL A 306 4.09 14.10 -1.18
C VAL A 306 3.29 14.86 -0.12
N ARG A 307 2.19 14.24 0.32
CA ARG A 307 1.50 14.56 1.57
C ARG A 307 1.35 13.29 2.39
N ILE A 308 1.37 13.44 3.70
CA ILE A 308 1.09 12.39 4.67
C ILE A 308 -0.05 12.83 5.58
N LEU A 309 -0.91 11.89 5.97
CA LEU A 309 -1.95 12.09 6.98
C LEU A 309 -1.40 11.60 8.33
N VAL A 310 -1.19 12.49 9.30
CA VAL A 310 -0.49 12.17 10.57
C VAL A 310 -1.41 11.74 11.72
N ALA A 311 -2.72 11.95 11.61
CA ALA A 311 -3.72 11.52 12.59
C ALA A 311 -5.03 11.12 11.89
N ASN A 312 -6.00 10.59 12.65
CA ASN A 312 -7.40 10.35 12.23
C ASN A 312 -7.64 9.52 10.94
N GLY A 313 -6.61 8.86 10.40
CA GLY A 313 -6.76 7.77 9.41
C GLY A 313 -7.54 6.57 9.96
N PRO A 314 -8.24 5.79 9.09
CA PRO A 314 -7.90 5.59 7.67
C PRO A 314 -8.41 6.65 6.69
N SER A 315 -9.52 7.31 7.00
CA SER A 315 -10.20 8.26 6.09
C SER A 315 -9.65 9.69 6.16
N GLY A 316 -9.06 10.09 7.30
CA GLY A 316 -8.81 11.50 7.58
C GLY A 316 -10.12 12.28 7.62
N GLY A 317 -10.07 13.54 7.21
CA GLY A 317 -11.23 14.44 7.10
C GLY A 317 -10.97 15.85 7.62
N ASP A 318 -9.85 16.07 8.30
CA ASP A 318 -9.31 17.39 8.61
C ASP A 318 -8.00 17.61 7.84
N LEU A 319 -7.84 18.79 7.22
CA LEU A 319 -6.61 19.20 6.55
C LEU A 319 -5.51 19.59 7.55
N ASN A 320 -5.84 19.89 8.81
CA ASN A 320 -4.86 20.10 9.88
C ASN A 320 -4.05 18.83 10.20
N ASP A 321 -4.61 17.65 9.92
CA ASP A 321 -3.93 16.36 10.06
C ASP A 321 -3.01 16.04 8.86
N VAL A 322 -2.94 16.90 7.85
CA VAL A 322 -2.13 16.67 6.64
C VAL A 322 -0.84 17.46 6.71
N LYS A 323 0.29 16.78 6.46
CA LYS A 323 1.60 17.42 6.30
C LYS A 323 2.12 17.21 4.89
N LYS A 324 2.69 18.25 4.29
CA LYS A 324 3.42 18.18 3.02
C LYS A 324 4.85 17.76 3.33
N MET A 325 5.31 16.63 2.79
CA MET A 325 6.71 16.20 2.88
C MET A 325 7.43 16.25 1.53
N ASP A 326 6.68 16.44 0.42
CA ASP A 326 7.24 16.57 -0.93
C ASP A 326 8.23 15.45 -1.28
N THR A 327 7.94 14.22 -0.86
CA THR A 327 8.87 13.10 -0.96
C THR A 327 8.19 11.87 -1.58
N VAL A 328 8.93 11.15 -2.43
CA VAL A 328 8.55 9.80 -2.90
C VAL A 328 9.67 8.82 -2.57
N ILE A 329 9.31 7.64 -2.06
CA ILE A 329 10.25 6.55 -1.76
C ILE A 329 10.01 5.44 -2.79
N ALA A 330 11.07 4.95 -3.44
CA ALA A 330 11.00 3.80 -4.33
C ALA A 330 11.95 2.70 -3.85
N SER A 331 11.45 1.46 -3.79
CA SER A 331 12.28 0.28 -3.54
C SER A 331 11.65 -0.97 -4.15
N HIS A 332 12.52 -1.90 -4.54
CA HIS A 332 12.16 -3.27 -4.90
C HIS A 332 11.83 -4.16 -3.69
N ASP A 333 12.20 -3.71 -2.49
CA ASP A 333 11.84 -4.31 -1.20
C ASP A 333 10.75 -3.45 -0.53
N ILE A 334 9.59 -4.08 -0.31
CA ILE A 334 8.41 -3.49 0.35
C ILE A 334 8.62 -3.27 1.85
N VAL A 335 9.40 -4.11 2.54
CA VAL A 335 9.71 -3.98 3.97
C VAL A 335 10.66 -2.81 4.17
N ALA A 336 11.67 -2.65 3.32
CA ALA A 336 12.58 -1.51 3.36
C ALA A 336 11.86 -0.19 3.03
N ALA A 337 10.96 -0.19 2.04
CA ALA A 337 10.13 0.97 1.71
C ALA A 337 9.28 1.42 2.91
N ASP A 338 8.60 0.46 3.56
CA ASP A 338 7.77 0.74 4.73
C ASP A 338 8.62 1.18 5.92
N ALA A 339 9.74 0.50 6.20
CA ALA A 339 10.66 0.84 7.29
C ALA A 339 11.24 2.25 7.14
N TYR A 340 11.57 2.69 5.91
CA TYR A 340 12.00 4.06 5.66
C TYR A 340 10.87 5.05 5.96
N ALA A 341 9.65 4.79 5.46
CA ALA A 341 8.50 5.67 5.62
C ALA A 341 8.07 5.88 7.09
N VAL A 342 8.36 4.93 8.00
CA VAL A 342 8.14 5.10 9.45
C VAL A 342 8.84 6.36 10.00
N ARG A 343 10.00 6.75 9.44
CA ARG A 343 10.76 7.95 9.87
C ARG A 343 9.96 9.25 9.78
N PHE A 344 8.89 9.31 8.99
CA PHE A 344 8.03 10.49 8.88
C PHE A 344 7.00 10.65 10.02
N PHE A 345 6.85 9.65 10.90
CA PHE A 345 5.84 9.61 11.95
C PHE A 345 6.49 9.50 13.34
N PRO A 346 6.72 10.61 14.06
CA PRO A 346 7.46 10.61 15.34
C PRO A 346 6.87 9.77 16.48
N PHE A 347 5.61 9.34 16.35
CA PHE A 347 4.97 8.43 17.31
C PHE A 347 5.18 6.94 16.99
N ALA A 348 5.65 6.61 15.78
CA ALA A 348 5.82 5.26 15.26
C ALA A 348 7.29 4.82 15.25
N ASP A 349 7.49 3.51 15.31
CA ASP A 349 8.77 2.82 15.19
C ASP A 349 8.49 1.39 14.67
N ILE A 350 9.54 0.62 14.34
CA ILE A 350 9.40 -0.72 13.75
C ILE A 350 8.66 -1.70 14.69
N GLU A 351 8.81 -1.55 16.00
CA GLU A 351 8.15 -2.41 17.00
C GLU A 351 6.65 -2.11 17.09
N LYS A 352 6.25 -0.82 17.05
CA LYS A 352 4.84 -0.41 17.01
C LYS A 352 4.16 -0.75 15.69
N VAL A 353 4.86 -0.61 14.56
CA VAL A 353 4.34 -0.94 13.22
C VAL A 353 4.63 -2.40 12.91
N ALA A 354 4.19 -3.30 13.81
CA ALA A 354 4.67 -4.68 13.91
C ALA A 354 4.51 -5.55 12.64
N TYR A 355 3.71 -5.14 11.64
CA TYR A 355 3.62 -5.88 10.38
C TYR A 355 4.90 -5.75 9.53
N ILE A 356 5.64 -4.63 9.66
CA ILE A 356 6.94 -4.43 9.01
C ILE A 356 7.95 -5.39 9.64
N LYS A 357 7.99 -5.43 10.98
CA LYS A 357 8.86 -6.33 11.72
C LYS A 357 8.59 -7.79 11.37
N LEU A 358 7.32 -8.23 11.43
CA LEU A 358 6.95 -9.61 11.11
C LEU A 358 7.28 -9.98 9.65
N ALA A 359 7.09 -9.09 8.68
CA ALA A 359 7.48 -9.33 7.29
C ALA A 359 9.02 -9.49 7.13
N GLY A 360 9.81 -8.68 7.84
CA GLY A 360 11.26 -8.83 7.88
C GLY A 360 11.72 -10.12 8.58
N ASP A 361 11.12 -10.46 9.72
CA ASP A 361 11.37 -11.70 10.47
C ASP A 361 11.00 -12.96 9.65
N MET A 362 10.08 -12.82 8.68
CA MET A 362 9.73 -13.85 7.68
C MET A 362 10.69 -13.92 6.49
N GLY A 363 11.67 -13.01 6.39
CA GLY A 363 12.61 -12.94 5.27
C GLY A 363 12.02 -12.36 3.98
N LEU A 364 10.95 -11.57 4.07
CA LEU A 364 10.27 -10.98 2.91
C LEU A 364 10.87 -9.63 2.46
N GLY A 365 11.92 -9.18 3.15
CA GLY A 365 12.60 -7.91 2.99
C GLY A 365 13.39 -7.57 4.26
N THR A 366 13.98 -6.38 4.33
CA THR A 366 14.71 -5.90 5.51
C THR A 366 14.13 -4.60 6.07
N TYR A 367 14.02 -4.53 7.39
CA TYR A 367 13.79 -3.27 8.12
C TYR A 367 15.09 -2.67 8.70
N ASP A 368 16.23 -3.37 8.56
CA ASP A 368 17.55 -2.84 8.89
C ASP A 368 18.08 -2.00 7.73
N LEU A 369 17.70 -0.72 7.71
CA LEU A 369 18.11 0.23 6.70
C LEU A 369 19.62 0.57 6.73
N ALA A 370 20.34 0.24 7.81
CA ALA A 370 21.80 0.44 7.88
C ALA A 370 22.57 -0.64 7.09
N SER A 371 21.91 -1.75 6.74
CA SER A 371 22.49 -2.86 5.98
C SER A 371 22.44 -2.69 4.45
N VAL A 372 21.81 -1.63 3.93
CA VAL A 372 21.50 -1.45 2.49
C VAL A 372 21.82 -0.05 1.95
N ASP A 373 22.03 0.08 0.64
CA ASP A 373 22.23 1.39 -0.03
C ASP A 373 20.91 2.18 -0.08
N VAL A 374 20.73 3.06 0.90
CA VAL A 374 19.66 4.06 0.97
C VAL A 374 20.16 5.37 0.38
N ARG A 375 19.52 5.81 -0.72
CA ARG A 375 19.89 7.04 -1.43
C ARG A 375 18.86 8.14 -1.23
N GLU A 376 19.18 9.12 -0.40
CA GLU A 376 18.37 10.33 -0.20
C GLU A 376 18.81 11.41 -1.20
N LEU A 377 17.87 11.99 -1.96
CA LEU A 377 18.13 13.01 -3.00
C LEU A 377 17.15 14.19 -2.86
N SER A 378 17.54 15.36 -3.39
CA SER A 378 16.69 16.55 -3.47
C SER A 378 16.80 17.20 -4.85
N ILE A 379 15.66 17.57 -5.47
CA ILE A 379 15.56 18.17 -6.82
C ILE A 379 14.51 19.28 -6.93
#